data_AF-A0A963ABU0-F1
#
_entry.id   AF-A0A963ABU0-F1
#
_cell.length_a   1.000
_cell.length_b   1.000
_cell.length_c   1.000
_cell.angle_alpha   90.00
_cell.angle_beta   90.00
_cell.angle_gamma   90.00
#
_symmetry.space_group_name_H-M   'P 1'
#
loop_
_entity.id
_entity.type
_entity.pdbx_description
1 polymer ?
#
loop_
_entity_poly.entity_id
_entity_poly.type
_entity_poly.pdbx_seq_one_letter_code
_entity_poly.pdbx_strand_id
1 'polypeptide(L)' 'MSYFCKDCSYRGNKSGQDGACPACGSFNISRQAARAQSTPKYNRLRIVLLIGLWGYLIGLILWKLNP' A
#
# COMPACT_ATOMS: atom_id res chain seq x y z
N MET A 1 -3.61 11.18 16.50
CA MET A 1 -4.95 10.57 16.61
C MET A 1 -5.06 9.58 15.47
N SER A 2 -5.04 8.27 15.74
CA SER A 2 -4.92 7.26 14.69
C SER A 2 -6.27 6.78 14.15
N TYR A 3 -7.34 6.95 14.92
CA TYR A 3 -8.69 6.50 14.56
C TYR A 3 -9.70 7.66 14.63
N PHE A 4 -10.52 7.79 13.58
CA PHE A 4 -11.62 8.73 13.48
C PHE A 4 -12.91 8.00 13.08
N CYS A 5 -13.93 8.02 13.94
CA CYS A 5 -15.25 7.50 13.63
C CYS A 5 -16.08 8.56 12.91
N LYS A 6 -16.69 8.20 11.78
CA LYS A 6 -17.49 9.13 10.97
C LYS A 6 -18.88 9.39 11.53
N ASP A 7 -19.45 8.47 12.30
CA ASP A 7 -20.82 8.60 12.81
C ASP A 7 -20.89 9.46 14.08
N CYS A 8 -20.06 9.13 15.07
CA CYS A 8 -20.04 9.84 16.35
C CYS A 8 -18.90 10.84 16.49
N SER A 9 -18.16 11.13 15.40
CA SER A 9 -16.99 12.03 15.38
C SER A 9 -15.90 11.71 16.42
N TYR A 10 -15.89 10.50 16.96
CA TYR A 10 -14.93 10.06 17.96
C TYR A 10 -13.51 10.07 17.38
N ARG A 11 -12.58 10.72 18.09
CA ARG A 11 -11.16 10.82 17.74
C ARG A 11 -10.36 10.16 18.84
N GLY A 12 -9.66 9.08 18.52
CA GLY A 12 -8.93 8.31 19.52
C GLY A 12 -7.66 7.66 18.97
N ASN A 13 -6.92 7.03 19.87
CA ASN A 13 -5.74 6.22 19.50
C ASN A 13 -6.03 4.70 19.53
N LYS A 14 -7.27 4.31 19.83
CA LYS A 14 -7.72 2.93 19.93
C LYS A 14 -9.01 2.73 19.13
N SER A 15 -9.08 1.67 18.35
CA SER A 15 -10.35 1.08 17.92
C SER A 15 -10.89 0.18 19.05
N GLY A 16 -12.20 0.08 19.18
CA GLY A 16 -12.88 -0.89 20.05
C GLY A 16 -12.74 -2.31 19.52
N GLN A 17 -13.50 -3.25 20.10
CA GLN A 17 -13.53 -4.65 19.67
C GLN A 17 -13.81 -4.76 18.17
N ASP A 18 -13.02 -5.57 17.48
CA ASP A 18 -13.13 -5.85 16.03
C ASP A 18 -13.12 -4.64 15.08
N GLY A 19 -12.54 -3.52 15.51
CA GLY A 19 -12.51 -2.30 14.69
C GLY A 19 -13.79 -1.48 14.78
N ALA A 20 -14.70 -1.77 15.72
CA ALA A 20 -15.80 -0.89 16.05
C ALA A 20 -15.30 0.38 16.76
N CYS A 21 -16.05 1.47 16.67
CA CYS A 21 -15.81 2.67 17.46
C CYS A 21 -16.10 2.38 18.93
N PRO A 22 -15.17 2.65 19.87
CA PRO A 22 -15.39 2.37 21.29
C PRO A 22 -16.46 3.27 21.92
N ALA A 23 -16.80 4.39 21.28
CA ALA A 23 -17.79 5.34 21.79
C ALA A 23 -19.22 5.03 21.34
N CYS A 24 -19.40 4.55 20.12
CA CYS A 24 -20.73 4.37 19.52
C CYS A 24 -20.98 2.99 18.90
N GLY A 25 -20.00 2.07 18.94
CA GLY A 25 -20.13 0.74 18.36
C GLY A 25 -20.15 0.69 16.83
N SER A 26 -20.14 1.84 16.14
CA SER A 26 -20.14 1.87 14.68
C SER A 26 -18.82 1.38 14.09
N PHE A 27 -18.90 0.61 13.01
CA PHE A 27 -17.75 0.13 12.24
C PHE A 27 -17.22 1.16 11.23
N ASN A 28 -17.81 2.35 11.12
CA ASN A 28 -17.37 3.40 10.20
C ASN A 28 -16.19 4.21 10.78
N ILE A 29 -15.13 3.49 11.18
CA ILE A 29 -13.90 4.07 11.73
C ILE A 29 -12.81 4.11 10.65
N SER A 30 -12.27 5.30 10.41
CA SER A 30 -11.14 5.50 9.51
C SER A 30 -9.83 5.58 10.29
N ARG A 31 -8.84 4.76 9.89
CA ARG A 31 -7.48 4.88 10.38
C ARG A 31 -6.75 5.99 9.62
N GLN A 32 -6.57 7.15 10.23
CA GLN A 32 -5.80 8.25 9.62
C GLN A 32 -4.34 7.85 9.37
N ALA A 33 -3.79 6.91 10.16
CA ALA A 33 -2.44 6.39 9.97
C ALA A 33 -2.29 5.43 8.77
N ALA A 34 -3.39 4.85 8.24
CA ALA A 34 -3.30 3.91 7.12
C ALA A 34 -3.06 4.60 5.77
N ARG A 35 -3.18 5.93 5.69
CA ARG A 35 -2.87 6.71 4.49
C ARG A 35 -1.41 7.19 4.41
N ALA A 36 -0.62 6.89 5.44
CA ALA A 36 0.83 7.06 5.42
C ALA A 36 1.53 5.70 5.18
N GLN A 37 1.02 4.86 4.27
CA GLN A 37 1.90 3.91 3.61
C GLN A 37 2.77 4.72 2.65
N SER A 38 3.88 5.20 3.19
CA SER A 38 5.10 5.46 2.44
C SER A 38 5.22 4.41 1.36
N THR A 39 5.13 4.83 0.10
CA THR A 39 5.43 3.99 -1.05
C THR A 39 6.74 3.27 -0.76
N PRO A 40 6.74 1.92 -0.64
CA PRO A 40 7.95 1.22 -0.26
C PRO A 40 8.96 1.46 -1.37
N LYS A 41 10.08 2.10 -1.03
CA LYS A 41 11.19 2.44 -1.94
C LYS A 41 11.66 1.22 -2.77
N TYR A 42 11.39 0.01 -2.26
CA TYR A 42 11.57 -1.29 -2.91
C TYR A 42 10.82 -1.46 -4.24
N ASN A 43 9.67 -0.80 -4.43
CA ASN A 43 8.86 -0.99 -5.63
C ASN A 43 9.54 -0.44 -6.89
N ARG A 44 10.29 0.68 -6.78
CA ARG A 44 11.02 1.23 -7.94
C ARG A 44 12.19 0.36 -8.38
N LEU A 45 12.98 -0.15 -7.42
CA LEU A 45 14.10 -1.06 -7.71
C LEU A 45 13.62 -2.34 -8.40
N ARG A 46 12.50 -2.91 -7.92
CA ARG A 46 11.90 -4.10 -8.54
C ARG A 46 11.47 -3.86 -9.99
N ILE A 47 10.91 -2.68 -10.28
CA ILE A 47 10.51 -2.30 -11.64
C ILE A 47 11.73 -2.13 -12.55
N VAL A 48 12.79 -1.46 -12.08
CA VAL A 48 14.03 -1.28 -12.87
C VAL A 48 14.69 -2.63 -13.19
N LEU A 49 14.75 -3.53 -12.20
CA LEU A 49 15.32 -4.87 -12.37
C LEU A 49 14.51 -5.71 -13.36
N LEU A 50 13.17 -5.61 -13.29
CA LEU A 50 12.28 -6.25 -14.25
C LEU A 50 12.55 -5.72 -15.66
N ILE A 51 12.54 -4.40 -15.86
CA ILE A 51 12.78 -3.79 -17.18
C ILE A 51 14.15 -4.19 -17.75
N GLY A 52 15.20 -4.18 -16.93
CA GLY A 52 16.54 -4.60 -17.34
C GLY A 52 16.59 -6.07 -17.76
N LEU A 53 15.94 -6.96 -17.00
CA LEU A 53 15.86 -8.38 -17.33
C LEU A 53 15.14 -8.62 -18.67
N TRP A 54 14.03 -7.93 -18.90
CA TRP A 54 13.28 -8.02 -20.16
C TRP A 54 14.08 -7.48 -21.34
N GLY A 55 14.75 -6.33 -21.18
CA GLY A 55 15.60 -5.77 -22.23
C GLY A 55 16.77 -6.69 -22.59
N TYR A 56 17.41 -7.31 -21.60
CA TYR A 56 18.48 -8.29 -21.82
C TYR A 56 17.99 -9.52 -22.58
N LEU A 57 16.83 -10.05 -22.20
CA LEU A 57 16.23 -11.21 -22.85
C LEU A 57 15.86 -10.90 -24.30
N ILE A 58 15.23 -9.75 -24.56
CA ILE A 58 14.91 -9.29 -25.92
C ILE A 58 16.19 -9.07 -26.74
N GLY A 59 17.23 -8.47 -26.16
CA GLY A 59 18.52 -8.27 -26.82
C GLY A 59 19.18 -9.59 -27.22
N LEU A 60 19.16 -10.60 -26.34
CA LEU A 60 19.65 -11.95 -26.66
C LEU A 60 18.83 -12.62 -27.76
N ILE A 61 17.50 -12.46 -27.75
CA ILE A 61 16.62 -12.98 -28.79
C ILE A 61 16.97 -12.33 -30.14
N LEU A 62 17.06 -10.99 -30.19
CA LEU A 62 17.39 -10.26 -31.41
C LEU A 62 18.78 -10.63 -31.93
N TRP A 63 19.77 -10.76 -31.05
CA TRP A 63 21.11 -11.20 -31.42
C TRP A 63 21.12 -12.64 -31.97
N LYS A 64 20.29 -13.52 -31.42
CA LYS A 64 20.18 -14.90 -31.90
C LYS A 64 19.38 -15.03 -33.20
N LEU A 65 18.37 -14.17 -33.41
CA LEU A 65 17.55 -14.15 -34.62
C LEU A 65 18.19 -13.37 -35.77
N ASN A 66 19.12 -12.46 -35.49
CA ASN A 66 19.90 -11.73 -36.48
C ASN A 66 21.34 -12.27 -36.49
N PRO A 67 21.61 -13.37 -37.22
CA PRO A 67 22.95 -13.96 -37.33
C PRO A 67 23.97 -13.00 -37.94
#